data_AF-A0A323U400-F1
#
_entry.id   AF-A0A323U400-F1
#
_cell.length_a   1.000
_cell.length_b   1.000
_cell.length_c   1.000
_cell.angle_alpha   90.00
_cell.angle_beta   90.00
_cell.angle_gamma   90.00
#
_symmetry.space_group_name_H-M   'P 1'
#
loop_
_entity.id
_entity.type
_entity.pdbx_description
1 polymer ?
#
loop_
_entity_poly.entity_id
_entity_poly.type
_entity_poly.pdbx_seq_one_letter_code
_entity_poly.pdbx_strand_id
1 'polypeptide(L)'
;MAVLILGTFPALAQGAALEQARQAVRDWQAGKYNTDPAQAIGKPLDEQLRILERALAFSPVPGGLEINLDQPELAQNPDGTTVVRFPAAVGGQGGNVQVSLRGDRVVGIGWVSDASLIPAWTSSPLAWWAFLGLSLLWLALLFLPGRLRGLWQEGWALVRQYGRLYLGINIGLYGLFVLGSFTAYASPQVAMLVQKLVGGALQQVGLGGLLTAGPLEVALIIFFWNFTRGLLLTTALPALALGIPALLLNGLRYFFFGLALSPALFPAGRYLFHVPTLLIELQAYILVTFGGMVLLSKVLRREGYGAGFRALALTVYLGAFFLVVGAFYESYSLIYLMR
;
A
#
# COMPACT_ATOMS: atom_id res chain seq x y z
N MET A 1 -35.62 37.03 31.06
CA MET A 1 -35.94 36.34 29.79
C MET A 1 -34.66 36.21 28.99
N ALA A 2 -34.01 35.05 29.05
CA ALA A 2 -32.86 34.71 28.22
C ALA A 2 -33.18 33.37 27.57
N VAL A 3 -33.54 33.40 26.29
CA VAL A 3 -33.95 32.23 25.51
C VAL A 3 -33.10 32.19 24.25
N LEU A 4 -32.31 31.12 24.16
CA LEU A 4 -31.82 30.43 22.97
C LEU A 4 -31.38 31.27 21.76
N ILE A 5 -30.08 31.49 21.62
CA ILE A 5 -29.40 31.69 20.33
C ILE A 5 -28.11 30.85 20.32
N LEU A 6 -28.21 29.52 20.28
CA LEU A 6 -27.03 28.65 20.12
C LEU A 6 -27.30 27.41 19.23
N GLY A 7 -28.36 27.40 18.42
CA GLY A 7 -28.74 26.25 17.58
C GLY A 7 -28.50 26.38 16.07
N THR A 8 -28.11 27.54 15.55
CA THR A 8 -28.16 27.86 14.11
C THR A 8 -26.83 27.78 13.35
N PHE A 9 -25.70 27.72 14.05
CA PHE A 9 -24.37 27.74 13.42
C PHE A 9 -23.96 26.46 12.68
N PRO A 10 -24.23 25.22 13.17
CA PRO A 10 -23.73 24.02 12.50
C PRO A 10 -24.46 23.71 11.19
N ALA A 11 -25.77 23.99 11.09
CA ALA A 11 -26.56 23.74 9.88
C ALA A 11 -26.21 24.71 8.74
N LEU A 12 -25.94 25.98 9.04
CA LEU A 12 -25.51 26.98 8.06
C LEU A 12 -24.09 26.69 7.54
N ALA A 13 -23.18 26.25 8.40
CA ALA A 13 -21.82 25.88 8.02
C ALA A 13 -21.79 24.64 7.10
N GLN A 14 -22.67 23.67 7.35
CA GLN A 14 -22.82 22.48 6.49
C GLN A 14 -23.38 22.84 5.10
N GLY A 15 -24.38 23.71 5.03
CA GLY A 15 -24.93 24.18 3.76
C GLY A 15 -23.91 24.92 2.89
N ALA A 16 -23.10 25.80 3.50
CA ALA A 16 -22.04 26.52 2.80
C ALA A 16 -20.94 25.58 2.25
N ALA A 17 -20.52 24.58 3.03
CA ALA A 17 -19.56 23.59 2.59
C ALA A 17 -20.08 22.74 1.41
N LEU A 18 -21.38 22.41 1.43
CA LEU A 18 -22.03 21.66 0.35
C LEU A 18 -22.03 22.42 -0.97
N GLU A 19 -22.46 23.69 -0.94
CA GLU A 19 -22.51 24.55 -2.12
C GLU A 19 -21.11 24.80 -2.68
N GLN A 20 -20.15 25.01 -1.78
CA GLN A 20 -18.75 25.14 -2.18
C GLN A 20 -18.23 23.85 -2.85
N ALA A 21 -18.56 22.68 -2.31
CA ALA A 21 -18.15 21.41 -2.89
C ALA A 21 -18.79 21.19 -4.28
N ARG A 22 -20.08 21.54 -4.45
CA ARG A 22 -20.76 21.50 -5.75
C ARG A 22 -20.07 22.41 -6.77
N GLN A 23 -19.73 23.63 -6.38
CA GLN A 23 -19.01 24.56 -7.26
C GLN A 23 -17.62 24.03 -7.60
N ALA A 24 -16.91 23.43 -6.63
CA ALA A 24 -15.60 22.82 -6.86
C ALA A 24 -15.66 21.67 -7.89
N VAL A 25 -16.70 20.84 -7.84
CA VAL A 25 -16.92 19.78 -8.85
C VAL A 25 -17.13 20.38 -10.24
N ARG A 26 -17.94 21.43 -10.37
CA ARG A 26 -18.16 22.10 -11.67
C ARG A 26 -16.88 22.73 -12.21
N ASP A 27 -16.15 23.43 -11.35
CA ASP A 27 -14.85 24.03 -11.68
C ASP A 27 -13.83 22.97 -12.12
N TRP A 28 -13.86 21.79 -11.49
CA TRP A 28 -13.02 20.66 -11.84
C TRP A 28 -13.38 20.04 -13.19
N GLN A 29 -14.67 19.82 -13.45
CA GLN A 29 -15.16 19.38 -14.77
C GLN A 29 -14.81 20.38 -15.88
N ALA A 30 -14.75 21.68 -15.57
CA ALA A 30 -14.30 22.73 -16.47
C ALA A 30 -12.77 22.81 -16.64
N GLY A 31 -12.00 21.96 -15.95
CA GLY A 31 -10.55 21.90 -16.05
C GLY A 31 -9.77 22.93 -15.21
N LYS A 32 -10.44 23.71 -14.34
CA LYS A 32 -9.82 24.79 -13.55
C LYS A 32 -8.70 24.32 -12.61
N TYR A 33 -8.75 23.06 -12.18
CA TYR A 33 -7.76 22.47 -11.28
C TYR A 33 -6.71 21.60 -11.99
N ASN A 34 -6.83 21.39 -13.30
CA ASN A 34 -5.95 20.48 -14.02
C ASN A 34 -4.50 20.98 -13.97
N THR A 35 -3.59 20.10 -13.55
CA THR A 35 -2.17 20.40 -13.41
C THR A 35 -1.40 19.28 -14.09
N ASP A 36 -0.62 19.62 -15.12
CA ASP A 36 0.21 18.65 -15.82
C ASP A 36 1.48 18.34 -15.00
N PRO A 37 1.66 17.09 -14.51
CA PRO A 37 2.86 16.72 -13.74
C PRO A 37 4.16 16.92 -14.53
N ALA A 38 4.12 16.87 -15.87
CA ALA A 38 5.31 17.06 -16.70
C ALA A 38 5.91 18.46 -16.57
N GLN A 39 5.12 19.46 -16.13
CA GLN A 39 5.61 20.81 -15.86
C GLN A 39 6.62 20.89 -14.71
N ALA A 40 6.71 19.84 -13.87
CA ALA A 40 7.73 19.73 -12.84
C ALA A 40 9.13 19.49 -13.43
N ILE A 41 9.25 18.94 -14.64
CA ILE A 41 10.54 18.57 -15.21
C ILE A 41 11.40 19.83 -15.44
N GLY A 42 12.61 19.84 -14.89
CA GLY A 42 13.57 20.95 -15.05
C GLY A 42 13.34 22.14 -14.12
N LYS A 43 12.34 22.09 -13.23
CA LYS A 43 12.10 23.14 -12.22
C LYS A 43 12.95 22.96 -10.96
N PRO A 44 13.14 24.00 -10.13
CA PRO A 44 13.70 23.84 -8.79
C PRO A 44 12.85 22.90 -7.93
N LEU A 45 13.47 22.14 -7.01
CA LEU A 45 12.80 21.10 -6.21
C LEU A 45 11.51 21.57 -5.53
N ASP A 46 11.52 22.77 -4.93
CA ASP A 46 10.34 23.33 -4.26
C ASP A 46 9.16 23.55 -5.21
N GLU A 47 9.43 23.95 -6.46
CA GLU A 47 8.41 24.14 -7.49
C GLU A 47 7.94 22.79 -8.03
N GLN A 48 8.85 21.82 -8.21
CA GLN A 48 8.47 20.45 -8.56
C GLN A 48 7.50 19.86 -7.55
N LEU A 49 7.82 19.97 -6.26
CA LEU A 49 7.00 19.44 -5.19
C LEU A 49 5.61 20.09 -5.17
N ARG A 50 5.52 21.42 -5.33
CA ARG A 50 4.22 22.10 -5.41
C ARG A 50 3.37 21.65 -6.59
N ILE A 51 4.00 21.47 -7.77
CA ILE A 51 3.30 20.99 -8.96
C ILE A 51 2.79 19.56 -8.74
N LEU A 52 3.63 18.68 -8.18
CA LEU A 52 3.25 17.29 -7.91
C LEU A 52 2.21 17.17 -6.79
N GLU A 53 2.33 17.94 -5.71
CA GLU A 53 1.32 18.01 -4.66
C GLU A 53 -0.03 18.45 -5.21
N ARG A 54 -0.04 19.48 -6.07
CA ARG A 54 -1.25 19.95 -6.73
C ARG A 54 -1.82 18.91 -7.68
N ALA A 55 -0.98 18.26 -8.50
CA ALA A 55 -1.43 17.22 -9.42
C ALA A 55 -2.05 16.02 -8.68
N LEU A 56 -1.54 15.65 -7.51
CA LEU A 56 -2.13 14.59 -6.68
C LEU A 56 -3.39 15.03 -5.93
N ALA A 57 -3.45 16.28 -5.51
CA ALA A 57 -4.63 16.84 -4.86
C ALA A 57 -5.80 16.99 -5.86
N PHE A 58 -5.50 17.23 -7.14
CA PHE A 58 -6.50 17.51 -8.16
C PHE A 58 -6.31 16.58 -9.37
N SER A 59 -6.71 15.32 -9.20
CA SER A 59 -6.64 14.31 -10.26
C SER A 59 -7.41 14.77 -11.51
N PRO A 60 -6.96 14.44 -12.74
CA PRO A 60 -7.70 14.80 -13.94
C PRO A 60 -9.09 14.16 -13.97
N VAL A 61 -10.04 14.84 -14.62
CA VAL A 61 -11.42 14.35 -14.79
C VAL A 61 -11.41 13.11 -15.67
N PRO A 62 -11.91 11.95 -15.20
CA PRO A 62 -12.07 10.78 -16.04
C PRO A 62 -13.02 11.05 -17.21
N GLY A 63 -12.70 10.51 -18.39
CA GLY A 63 -13.60 10.59 -19.55
C GLY A 63 -14.91 9.85 -19.28
N GLY A 64 -16.05 10.49 -19.57
CA GLY A 64 -17.37 9.89 -19.36
C GLY A 64 -17.82 9.83 -17.90
N LEU A 65 -17.32 10.74 -17.05
CA LEU A 65 -17.74 10.88 -15.66
C LEU A 65 -19.15 11.47 -15.55
N GLU A 66 -20.07 10.71 -14.97
CA GLU A 66 -21.42 11.12 -14.59
C GLU A 66 -21.46 11.32 -13.08
N ILE A 67 -21.97 12.46 -12.59
CA ILE A 67 -21.97 12.81 -11.15
C ILE A 67 -23.38 13.19 -10.72
N ASN A 68 -23.82 12.64 -9.60
CA ASN A 68 -25.03 13.07 -8.92
C ASN A 68 -24.70 14.10 -7.83
N LEU A 69 -24.97 15.37 -8.11
CA LEU A 69 -24.73 16.49 -7.17
C LEU A 69 -25.84 16.64 -6.10
N ASP A 70 -26.93 15.89 -6.24
CA ASP A 70 -28.13 16.03 -5.43
C ASP A 70 -28.13 15.11 -4.19
N GLN A 71 -27.27 14.11 -4.17
CA GLN A 71 -27.13 13.16 -3.05
C GLN A 71 -25.73 13.16 -2.43
N PRO A 72 -25.26 14.31 -1.88
CA PRO A 72 -23.96 14.36 -1.24
C PRO A 72 -23.93 13.66 0.12
N GLU A 73 -22.86 12.94 0.40
CA GLU A 73 -22.52 12.44 1.74
C GLU A 73 -21.42 13.31 2.35
N LEU A 74 -21.59 13.67 3.62
CA LEU A 74 -20.70 14.60 4.32
C LEU A 74 -20.03 13.88 5.49
N ALA A 75 -18.69 13.88 5.49
CA ALA A 75 -17.87 13.32 6.55
C ALA A 75 -16.89 14.38 7.06
N GLN A 76 -16.82 14.58 8.37
CA GLN A 76 -15.80 15.42 8.99
C GLN A 76 -14.67 14.54 9.51
N ASN A 77 -13.44 14.87 9.11
CA ASN A 77 -12.26 14.20 9.61
C ASN A 77 -11.78 14.87 10.92
N PRO A 78 -11.09 14.12 11.81
CA PRO A 78 -10.53 14.66 13.06
C PRO A 78 -9.51 15.78 12.87
N ASP A 79 -8.93 15.92 11.67
CA ASP A 79 -7.95 16.96 11.31
C ASP A 79 -8.62 18.30 10.91
N GLY A 80 -9.94 18.41 11.03
CA GLY A 80 -10.72 19.58 10.66
C GLY A 80 -11.03 19.68 9.16
N THR A 81 -10.62 18.69 8.35
CA THR A 81 -10.97 18.62 6.93
C THR A 81 -12.40 18.08 6.77
N THR A 82 -13.22 18.78 6.00
CA THR A 82 -14.57 18.33 5.61
C THR A 82 -14.49 17.64 4.26
N VAL A 83 -14.94 16.39 4.19
CA VAL A 83 -15.00 15.60 2.98
C VAL A 83 -16.45 15.52 2.52
N VAL A 84 -16.71 15.96 1.29
CA VAL A 84 -18.01 15.81 0.62
C VAL A 84 -17.86 14.79 -0.49
N ARG A 85 -18.69 13.76 -0.50
CA ARG A 85 -18.72 12.71 -1.52
C ARG A 85 -19.97 12.85 -2.36
N PHE A 86 -19.79 12.85 -3.67
CA PHE A 86 -20.89 12.84 -4.63
C PHE A 86 -20.89 11.50 -5.36
N PRO A 87 -21.99 10.73 -5.31
CA PRO A 87 -22.10 9.50 -6.09
C PRO A 87 -21.83 9.78 -7.57
N ALA A 88 -20.99 8.96 -8.18
CA ALA A 88 -20.55 9.16 -9.55
C ALA A 88 -20.31 7.83 -10.26
N ALA A 89 -20.34 7.84 -11.58
CA ALA A 89 -20.04 6.69 -12.41
C ALA A 89 -19.11 7.06 -13.57
N VAL A 90 -18.21 6.14 -13.93
CA VAL A 90 -17.36 6.25 -15.11
C VAL A 90 -17.49 4.95 -15.90
N GLY A 91 -18.02 5.03 -17.12
CA GLY A 91 -18.16 3.85 -17.99
C GLY A 91 -18.94 2.69 -17.36
N GLY A 92 -19.95 2.99 -16.54
CA GLY A 92 -20.76 2.00 -15.81
C GLY A 92 -20.16 1.49 -14.49
N GLN A 93 -18.96 1.93 -14.09
CA GLN A 93 -18.40 1.66 -12.76
C GLN A 93 -18.83 2.73 -11.76
N GLY A 94 -19.48 2.31 -10.67
CA GLY A 94 -19.82 3.17 -9.55
C GLY A 94 -18.60 3.66 -8.77
N GLY A 95 -18.76 4.79 -8.10
CA GLY A 95 -17.74 5.45 -7.32
C GLY A 95 -18.26 6.73 -6.71
N ASN A 96 -17.34 7.53 -6.20
CA ASN A 96 -17.63 8.82 -5.62
C ASN A 96 -16.62 9.87 -6.09
N VAL A 97 -17.10 11.07 -6.39
CA VAL A 97 -16.25 12.25 -6.47
C VAL A 97 -16.09 12.80 -5.06
N GLN A 98 -14.85 12.75 -4.57
CA GLN A 98 -14.52 13.21 -3.23
C GLN A 98 -13.94 14.62 -3.31
N VAL A 99 -14.57 15.56 -2.63
CA VAL A 99 -14.09 16.92 -2.44
C VAL A 99 -13.62 17.08 -1.01
N SER A 100 -12.35 17.42 -0.83
CA SER A 100 -11.77 17.72 0.48
C SER A 100 -11.67 19.23 0.66
N LEU A 101 -12.30 19.73 1.72
CA LEU A 101 -12.37 21.14 2.10
C LEU A 101 -11.67 21.36 3.43
N ARG A 102 -10.84 22.41 3.53
CA ARG A 102 -10.29 22.89 4.79
C ARG A 102 -10.70 24.35 4.98
N GLY A 103 -11.65 24.58 5.88
CA GLY A 103 -12.33 25.88 5.97
C GLY A 103 -13.06 26.20 4.66
N ASP A 104 -12.73 27.33 4.06
CA ASP A 104 -13.28 27.84 2.80
C ASP A 104 -12.41 27.50 1.58
N ARG A 105 -11.47 26.54 1.67
CA ARG A 105 -10.57 26.17 0.58
C ARG A 105 -10.74 24.73 0.16
N VAL A 106 -10.82 24.52 -1.16
CA VAL A 106 -10.72 23.20 -1.77
C VAL A 106 -9.26 22.77 -1.73
N VAL A 107 -8.98 21.72 -0.98
CA VAL A 107 -7.62 21.17 -0.81
C VAL A 107 -7.40 19.88 -1.60
N GLY A 108 -8.46 19.31 -2.16
CA GLY A 108 -8.36 18.24 -3.14
C GLY A 108 -9.70 17.84 -3.73
N ILE A 109 -9.67 17.32 -4.95
CA ILE A 109 -10.80 16.73 -5.63
C ILE A 109 -10.33 15.58 -6.51
N GLY A 110 -11.10 14.49 -6.51
CA GLY A 110 -10.82 13.37 -7.39
C GLY A 110 -11.96 12.36 -7.42
N TRP A 111 -11.97 11.54 -8.46
CA TRP A 111 -12.84 10.37 -8.53
C TRP A 111 -12.18 9.19 -7.82
N VAL A 112 -12.97 8.51 -6.99
CA VAL A 112 -12.59 7.29 -6.27
C VAL A 112 -13.59 6.21 -6.67
N SER A 113 -13.09 5.12 -7.26
CA SER A 113 -13.95 3.99 -7.64
C SER A 113 -14.44 3.22 -6.42
N ASP A 114 -15.67 2.70 -6.48
CA ASP A 114 -16.16 1.70 -5.54
C ASP A 114 -15.59 0.30 -5.85
N ALA A 115 -14.93 0.12 -7.00
CA ALA A 115 -14.30 -1.13 -7.38
C ALA A 115 -13.11 -1.43 -6.44
N SER A 116 -13.36 -2.20 -5.39
CA SER A 116 -12.31 -2.74 -4.54
C SER A 116 -11.40 -3.65 -5.36
N LEU A 117 -10.09 -3.41 -5.27
CA LEU A 117 -9.08 -4.35 -5.79
C LEU A 117 -9.01 -5.64 -4.95
N ILE A 118 -9.66 -5.66 -3.79
CA ILE A 118 -9.79 -6.83 -2.95
C ILE A 118 -11.03 -7.62 -3.40
N PRO A 119 -10.88 -8.91 -3.72
CA PRO A 119 -12.01 -9.75 -4.08
C PRO A 119 -13.06 -9.83 -2.97
N ALA A 120 -14.35 -9.74 -3.30
CA ALA A 120 -15.44 -9.77 -2.32
C ALA A 120 -15.45 -11.02 -1.41
N TRP A 121 -14.84 -12.13 -1.85
CA TRP A 121 -14.76 -13.35 -1.04
C TRP A 121 -13.89 -13.20 0.21
N THR A 122 -12.99 -12.20 0.28
CA THR A 122 -12.12 -12.00 1.45
C THR A 122 -12.90 -11.54 2.69
N SER A 123 -14.05 -10.90 2.49
CA SER A 123 -14.94 -10.49 3.59
C SER A 123 -15.89 -11.62 4.03
N SER A 124 -15.83 -12.79 3.40
CA SER A 124 -16.66 -13.93 3.80
C SER A 124 -16.16 -14.53 5.11
N PRO A 125 -17.06 -14.81 6.07
CA PRO A 125 -16.68 -15.51 7.28
C PRO A 125 -16.13 -16.93 7.06
N LEU A 126 -16.33 -17.53 5.89
CA LEU A 126 -15.69 -18.82 5.60
C LEU A 126 -14.22 -18.63 5.22
N ALA A 127 -13.89 -17.53 4.52
CA ALA A 127 -12.57 -17.29 3.94
C ALA A 127 -11.49 -17.01 5.00
N TRP A 128 -11.74 -16.08 5.92
CA TRP A 128 -10.85 -15.77 7.04
C TRP A 128 -10.64 -16.97 8.01
N TRP A 129 -11.65 -17.79 8.29
CA TRP A 129 -11.51 -19.03 9.08
C TRP A 129 -10.73 -20.12 8.33
N ALA A 130 -10.99 -20.28 7.03
CA ALA A 130 -10.20 -21.18 6.19
C ALA A 130 -8.74 -20.74 6.12
N PHE A 131 -8.48 -19.44 5.98
CA PHE A 131 -7.13 -18.88 5.99
C PHE A 131 -6.41 -19.16 7.32
N LEU A 132 -7.07 -18.96 8.46
CA LEU A 132 -6.52 -19.33 9.76
C LEU A 132 -6.22 -20.83 9.85
N GLY A 133 -7.19 -21.68 9.49
CA GLY A 133 -7.04 -23.14 9.54
C GLY A 133 -5.90 -23.64 8.66
N LEU A 134 -5.78 -23.12 7.43
CA LEU A 134 -4.70 -23.46 6.51
C LEU A 134 -3.34 -22.98 7.01
N SER A 135 -3.28 -21.79 7.62
CA SER A 135 -2.05 -21.25 8.21
C SER A 135 -1.56 -22.10 9.39
N LEU A 136 -2.45 -22.47 10.29
CA LEU A 136 -2.15 -23.36 11.42
C LEU A 136 -1.77 -24.77 10.96
N LEU A 137 -2.47 -25.31 9.96
CA LEU A 137 -2.14 -26.60 9.38
C LEU A 137 -0.75 -26.58 8.73
N TRP A 138 -0.44 -25.55 7.94
CA TRP A 138 0.88 -25.38 7.35
C TRP A 138 1.95 -25.34 8.45
N LEU A 139 1.76 -24.52 9.49
CA LEU A 139 2.68 -24.45 10.63
C LEU A 139 2.87 -25.83 11.28
N ALA A 140 1.80 -26.58 11.55
CA ALA A 140 1.87 -27.92 12.14
C ALA A 140 2.64 -28.91 11.24
N LEU A 141 2.40 -28.85 9.93
CA LEU A 141 3.07 -29.70 8.93
C LEU A 141 4.57 -29.39 8.77
N LEU A 142 5.05 -28.23 9.23
CA LEU A 142 6.49 -27.95 9.31
C LEU A 142 7.19 -28.74 10.43
N PHE A 143 6.44 -29.13 11.48
CA PHE A 143 6.98 -29.91 12.59
C PHE A 143 6.92 -31.42 12.32
N LEU A 144 5.97 -31.87 11.50
CA LEU A 144 5.81 -33.28 11.15
C LEU A 144 6.75 -33.70 10.00
N PRO A 145 7.23 -34.97 9.96
CA PRO A 145 7.96 -35.47 8.82
C PRO A 145 7.05 -35.50 7.59
N GLY A 146 7.46 -34.85 6.51
CA GLY A 146 6.64 -34.76 5.29
C GLY A 146 7.24 -33.87 4.22
N ARG A 147 6.52 -33.75 3.09
CA ARG A 147 6.98 -32.99 1.92
C ARG A 147 7.15 -31.50 2.22
N LEU A 148 6.23 -30.88 2.95
CA LEU A 148 6.31 -29.45 3.29
C LEU A 148 7.54 -29.13 4.14
N ARG A 149 7.80 -29.92 5.19
CA ARG A 149 9.02 -29.83 5.97
C ARG A 149 10.28 -30.04 5.11
N GLY A 150 10.25 -31.00 4.17
CA GLY A 150 11.34 -31.23 3.22
C GLY A 150 11.63 -29.99 2.36
N LEU A 151 10.60 -29.39 1.76
CA LEU A 151 10.72 -28.16 0.96
C LEU A 151 11.22 -26.99 1.80
N TRP A 152 10.75 -26.86 3.04
CA TRP A 152 11.24 -25.85 3.99
C TRP A 152 12.74 -26.01 4.26
N GLN A 153 13.17 -27.23 4.57
CA GLN A 153 14.58 -27.53 4.84
C GLN A 153 15.45 -27.31 3.59
N GLU A 154 14.96 -27.68 2.41
CA GLU A 154 15.64 -27.47 1.14
C GLU A 154 15.79 -25.97 0.81
N GLY A 155 14.74 -25.17 1.02
CA GLY A 155 14.81 -23.71 0.86
C GLY A 155 15.85 -23.08 1.78
N TRP A 156 15.89 -23.45 3.06
CA TRP A 156 16.92 -22.95 3.99
C TRP A 156 18.31 -23.52 3.72
N ALA A 157 18.42 -24.73 3.18
CA ALA A 157 19.69 -25.26 2.71
C ALA A 157 20.22 -24.44 1.52
N LEU A 158 19.35 -24.00 0.61
CA LEU A 158 19.70 -23.11 -0.49
C LEU A 158 20.24 -21.76 0.03
N VAL A 159 19.54 -21.14 0.99
CA VAL A 159 19.99 -19.88 1.63
C VAL A 159 21.39 -20.05 2.23
N ARG A 160 21.64 -21.17 2.93
CA ARG A 160 22.96 -21.47 3.51
C ARG A 160 24.03 -21.69 2.44
N GLN A 161 23.70 -22.44 1.39
CA GLN A 161 24.62 -22.72 0.27
C GLN A 161 25.06 -21.44 -0.44
N TYR A 162 24.15 -20.48 -0.63
CA TYR A 162 24.41 -19.19 -1.26
C TYR A 162 24.47 -18.04 -0.25
N GLY A 163 24.97 -18.31 0.97
CA GLY A 163 24.91 -17.37 2.09
C GLY A 163 25.52 -15.99 1.82
N ARG A 164 26.60 -15.92 1.03
CA ARG A 164 27.21 -14.63 0.63
C ARG A 164 26.31 -13.80 -0.28
N LEU A 165 25.66 -14.46 -1.25
CA LEU A 165 24.71 -13.79 -2.15
C LEU A 165 23.49 -13.33 -1.35
N TYR A 166 22.95 -14.19 -0.49
CA TYR A 166 21.84 -13.83 0.39
C TYR A 166 22.18 -12.63 1.27
N LEU A 167 23.34 -12.65 1.93
CA LEU A 167 23.80 -11.54 2.77
C LEU A 167 23.97 -10.24 1.97
N GLY A 168 24.58 -10.32 0.77
CA GLY A 168 24.74 -9.16 -0.10
C GLY A 168 23.41 -8.53 -0.51
N ILE A 169 22.40 -9.34 -0.84
CA ILE A 169 21.06 -8.86 -1.16
C ILE A 169 20.38 -8.24 0.07
N ASN A 170 20.52 -8.84 1.25
CA ASN A 170 19.99 -8.26 2.49
C ASN A 170 20.61 -6.90 2.78
N ILE A 171 21.94 -6.80 2.77
CA ILE A 171 22.66 -5.54 3.02
C ILE A 171 22.26 -4.49 1.98
N GLY A 172 22.19 -4.86 0.70
CA GLY A 172 21.81 -3.95 -0.37
C GLY A 172 20.38 -3.42 -0.21
N LEU A 173 19.40 -4.32 -0.05
CA LEU A 173 18.00 -3.94 0.01
C LEU A 173 17.64 -3.23 1.32
N TYR A 174 18.03 -3.76 2.49
CA TYR A 174 17.82 -3.04 3.75
C TYR A 174 18.63 -1.74 3.82
N GLY A 175 19.83 -1.70 3.22
CA GLY A 175 20.60 -0.47 3.08
C GLY A 175 19.85 0.61 2.29
N LEU A 176 19.18 0.24 1.19
CA LEU A 176 18.33 1.15 0.44
C LEU A 176 17.10 1.61 1.23
N PHE A 177 16.50 0.72 2.02
CA PHE A 177 15.41 1.11 2.93
C PHE A 177 15.89 2.15 3.95
N VAL A 178 16.99 1.87 4.64
CA VAL A 178 17.58 2.80 5.62
C VAL A 178 17.97 4.14 4.96
N LEU A 179 18.56 4.09 3.77
CA LEU A 179 18.89 5.30 3.00
C LEU A 179 17.64 6.11 2.66
N GLY A 180 16.56 5.45 2.24
CA GLY A 180 15.25 6.09 2.02
C GLY A 180 14.72 6.74 3.29
N SER A 181 14.81 6.05 4.44
CA SER A 181 14.38 6.60 5.73
C SER A 181 15.18 7.82 6.17
N PHE A 182 16.50 7.82 5.99
CA PHE A 182 17.34 9.01 6.23
C PHE A 182 17.03 10.14 5.26
N THR A 183 16.74 9.83 4.00
CA THR A 183 16.29 10.82 3.01
C THR A 183 15.00 11.51 3.46
N ALA A 184 14.11 10.80 4.16
CA ALA A 184 12.90 11.41 4.71
C ALA A 184 13.19 12.49 5.77
N TYR A 185 14.24 12.32 6.58
CA TYR A 185 14.68 13.35 7.52
C TYR A 185 15.30 14.56 6.80
N ALA A 186 16.04 14.32 5.71
CA ALA A 186 16.64 15.39 4.91
C ALA A 186 15.59 16.18 4.11
N SER A 187 14.52 15.53 3.64
CA SER A 187 13.43 16.17 2.91
C SER A 187 12.05 15.65 3.32
N PRO A 188 11.48 16.18 4.42
CA PRO A 188 10.16 15.75 4.91
C PRO A 188 9.04 15.98 3.91
N GLN A 189 9.15 17.02 3.07
CA GLN A 189 8.15 17.34 2.04
C GLN A 189 8.05 16.26 0.98
N VAL A 190 9.19 15.78 0.46
CA VAL A 190 9.24 14.65 -0.48
C VAL A 190 8.66 13.40 0.19
N ALA A 191 9.03 13.15 1.45
CA ALA A 191 8.57 11.99 2.18
C ALA A 191 7.04 11.99 2.39
N MET A 192 6.44 13.13 2.72
CA MET A 192 4.99 13.29 2.80
C MET A 192 4.31 13.09 1.44
N LEU A 193 4.90 13.59 0.35
CA LEU A 193 4.37 13.39 -1.00
C LEU A 193 4.37 11.90 -1.38
N VAL A 194 5.47 11.21 -1.14
CA VAL A 194 5.58 9.76 -1.38
C VAL A 194 4.66 8.97 -0.46
N GLN A 195 4.53 9.36 0.81
CA GLN A 195 3.57 8.76 1.74
C GLN A 195 2.13 8.94 1.25
N LYS A 196 1.76 10.09 0.68
CA LYS A 196 0.43 10.30 0.06
C LYS A 196 0.23 9.42 -1.18
N LEU A 197 1.25 9.25 -2.02
CA LEU A 197 1.20 8.34 -3.16
C LEU A 197 0.98 6.88 -2.71
N VAL A 198 1.77 6.43 -1.75
CA VAL A 198 1.67 5.07 -1.20
C VAL A 198 0.34 4.88 -0.44
N GLY A 199 -0.04 5.84 0.39
CA GLY A 199 -1.27 5.83 1.17
C GLY A 199 -2.54 5.93 0.32
N GLY A 200 -2.52 6.73 -0.75
CA GLY A 200 -3.60 6.82 -1.73
C GLY A 200 -3.79 5.50 -2.48
N ALA A 201 -2.70 4.83 -2.86
CA ALA A 201 -2.76 3.48 -3.40
C ALA A 201 -3.36 2.49 -2.37
N LEU A 202 -3.00 2.58 -1.09
CA LEU A 202 -3.56 1.73 -0.03
C LEU A 202 -5.05 2.03 0.24
N GLN A 203 -5.50 3.28 0.16
CA GLN A 203 -6.92 3.65 0.27
C GLN A 203 -7.75 3.12 -0.89
N GLN A 204 -7.25 3.24 -2.14
CA GLN A 204 -7.89 2.67 -3.33
C GLN A 204 -7.98 1.13 -3.28
N VAL A 205 -7.13 0.49 -2.49
CA VAL A 205 -7.18 -0.96 -2.24
C VAL A 205 -8.32 -1.33 -1.28
N GLY A 206 -9.09 -0.36 -0.75
CA GLY A 206 -10.20 -0.65 0.16
C GLY A 206 -9.76 -0.80 1.61
N LEU A 207 -8.48 -0.49 1.93
CA LEU A 207 -7.99 -0.60 3.29
C LEU A 207 -8.61 0.45 4.25
N GLY A 208 -9.28 1.46 3.72
CA GLY A 208 -10.03 2.43 4.52
C GLY A 208 -11.22 1.84 5.30
N GLY A 209 -11.74 0.68 4.86
CA GLY A 209 -12.80 -0.06 5.54
C GLY A 209 -12.31 -0.98 6.66
N LEU A 210 -10.99 -1.12 6.88
CA LEU A 210 -10.44 -2.02 7.90
C LEU A 210 -10.84 -1.67 9.34
N LEU A 211 -11.29 -0.44 9.58
CA LEU A 211 -11.65 0.00 10.93
C LEU A 211 -12.84 -0.77 11.50
N THR A 212 -13.71 -1.31 10.63
CA THR A 212 -14.86 -2.15 11.02
C THR A 212 -14.60 -3.65 10.89
N ALA A 213 -13.50 -4.05 10.26
CA ALA A 213 -13.15 -5.45 10.03
C ALA A 213 -12.49 -6.10 11.25
N GLY A 214 -12.67 -7.41 11.40
CA GLY A 214 -12.02 -8.20 12.46
C GLY A 214 -10.58 -8.58 12.12
N PRO A 215 -9.73 -8.94 13.11
CA PRO A 215 -8.30 -9.22 12.90
C PRO A 215 -7.99 -10.34 11.91
N LEU A 216 -8.86 -11.35 11.79
CA LEU A 216 -8.66 -12.43 10.82
C LEU A 216 -8.97 -12.00 9.38
N GLU A 217 -9.94 -11.09 9.19
CA GLU A 217 -10.31 -10.57 7.87
C GLU A 217 -9.20 -9.65 7.39
N VAL A 218 -8.74 -8.76 8.27
CA VAL A 218 -7.59 -7.91 8.04
C VAL A 218 -6.35 -8.72 7.68
N ALA A 219 -6.04 -9.80 8.43
CA ALA A 219 -4.89 -10.66 8.13
C ALA A 219 -5.01 -11.29 6.73
N LEU A 220 -6.19 -11.80 6.36
CA LEU A 220 -6.40 -12.36 5.03
C LEU A 220 -6.19 -11.31 3.93
N ILE A 221 -6.71 -10.09 4.11
CA ILE A 221 -6.55 -8.99 3.15
C ILE A 221 -5.07 -8.62 2.99
N ILE A 222 -4.37 -8.41 4.10
CA ILE A 222 -2.93 -8.08 4.12
C ILE A 222 -2.14 -9.18 3.42
N PHE A 223 -2.36 -10.44 3.80
CA PHE A 223 -1.70 -11.58 3.18
C PHE A 223 -1.98 -11.64 1.68
N PHE A 224 -3.26 -11.55 1.26
CA PHE A 224 -3.65 -11.62 -0.15
C PHE A 224 -2.96 -10.53 -0.96
N TRP A 225 -2.96 -9.29 -0.48
CA TRP A 225 -2.34 -8.16 -1.17
C TRP A 225 -0.82 -8.33 -1.27
N ASN A 226 -0.14 -8.57 -0.15
CA ASN A 226 1.31 -8.74 -0.13
C ASN A 226 1.75 -9.97 -0.91
N PHE A 227 1.00 -11.07 -0.87
CA PHE A 227 1.31 -12.27 -1.63
C PHE A 227 1.13 -12.06 -3.14
N THR A 228 -0.02 -11.55 -3.57
CA THR A 228 -0.32 -11.42 -5.00
C THR A 228 0.46 -10.27 -5.66
N ARG A 229 0.41 -9.08 -5.06
CA ARG A 229 1.04 -7.88 -5.64
C ARG A 229 2.51 -7.79 -5.28
N GLY A 230 2.85 -7.93 -4.01
CA GLY A 230 4.22 -7.78 -3.51
C GLY A 230 5.13 -8.94 -3.91
N LEU A 231 4.75 -10.17 -3.55
CA LEU A 231 5.59 -11.36 -3.67
C LEU A 231 5.54 -11.93 -5.09
N LEU A 232 4.35 -12.16 -5.65
CA LEU A 232 4.21 -12.79 -6.96
C LEU A 232 4.43 -11.81 -8.10
N LEU A 233 3.54 -10.82 -8.24
CA LEU A 233 3.47 -9.98 -9.44
C LEU A 233 4.69 -9.08 -9.61
N THR A 234 5.14 -8.44 -8.52
CA THR A 234 6.22 -7.44 -8.59
C THR A 234 7.59 -7.99 -8.16
N THR A 235 7.67 -9.25 -7.73
CA THR A 235 8.96 -9.87 -7.34
C THR A 235 9.21 -11.19 -8.05
N ALA A 236 8.40 -12.23 -7.83
CA ALA A 236 8.63 -13.56 -8.41
C ALA A 236 8.53 -13.57 -9.93
N LEU A 237 7.51 -12.92 -10.50
CA LEU A 237 7.32 -12.86 -11.95
C LEU A 237 8.48 -12.13 -12.65
N PRO A 238 8.92 -10.92 -12.22
CA PRO A 238 10.15 -10.31 -12.72
C PRO A 238 11.41 -11.15 -12.46
N ALA A 239 11.46 -11.94 -11.38
CA ALA A 239 12.61 -12.78 -11.06
C ALA A 239 12.79 -13.94 -12.06
N LEU A 240 11.72 -14.36 -12.75
CA LEU A 240 11.82 -15.35 -13.84
C LEU A 240 12.70 -14.85 -14.99
N ALA A 241 12.76 -13.53 -15.20
CA ALA A 241 13.68 -12.91 -16.15
C ALA A 241 15.10 -12.76 -15.59
N LEU A 242 15.65 -13.86 -15.07
CA LEU A 242 17.02 -13.98 -14.54
C LEU A 242 17.34 -13.07 -13.35
N GLY A 243 16.36 -12.82 -12.47
CA GLY A 243 16.55 -12.14 -11.18
C GLY A 243 16.81 -10.63 -11.23
N ILE A 244 17.51 -10.11 -12.24
CA ILE A 244 17.92 -8.71 -12.34
C ILE A 244 16.71 -7.76 -12.29
N PRO A 245 15.61 -7.97 -13.04
CA PRO A 245 14.45 -7.08 -12.95
C PRO A 245 13.83 -7.05 -11.54
N ALA A 246 13.76 -8.20 -10.86
CA ALA A 246 13.29 -8.25 -9.47
C ALA A 246 14.20 -7.48 -8.51
N LEU A 247 15.53 -7.58 -8.68
CA LEU A 247 16.50 -6.84 -7.87
C LEU A 247 16.36 -5.33 -8.05
N LEU A 248 16.23 -4.84 -9.28
CA LEU A 248 16.07 -3.42 -9.58
C LEU A 248 14.73 -2.88 -9.05
N LEU A 249 13.64 -3.61 -9.30
CA LEU A 249 12.31 -3.23 -8.82
C LEU A 249 12.25 -3.23 -7.30
N ASN A 250 12.83 -4.23 -6.62
CA ASN A 250 12.89 -4.24 -5.16
C ASN A 250 13.85 -3.19 -4.61
N GLY A 251 14.96 -2.88 -5.28
CA GLY A 251 15.83 -1.78 -4.87
C GLY A 251 15.08 -0.45 -4.82
N LEU A 252 14.35 -0.14 -5.89
CA LEU A 252 13.52 1.07 -5.94
C LEU A 252 12.40 1.04 -4.89
N ARG A 253 11.72 -0.10 -4.75
CA ARG A 253 10.65 -0.30 -3.78
C ARG A 253 11.13 -0.08 -2.35
N TYR A 254 12.28 -0.63 -1.98
CA TYR A 254 12.82 -0.51 -0.63
C TYR A 254 13.20 0.92 -0.31
N PHE A 255 13.81 1.62 -1.26
CA PHE A 255 14.11 3.04 -1.10
C PHE A 255 12.83 3.86 -0.85
N PHE A 256 11.79 3.68 -1.68
CA PHE A 256 10.52 4.40 -1.50
C PHE A 256 9.74 3.99 -0.26
N PHE A 257 9.77 2.71 0.13
CA PHE A 257 9.19 2.26 1.39
C PHE A 257 9.93 2.85 2.58
N GLY A 258 11.26 2.88 2.55
CA GLY A 258 12.07 3.54 3.56
C GLY A 258 11.70 5.01 3.73
N LEU A 259 11.47 5.70 2.61
CA LEU A 259 11.05 7.09 2.58
C LEU A 259 9.62 7.30 3.11
N ALA A 260 8.66 6.51 2.63
CA ALA A 260 7.23 6.61 2.97
C ALA A 260 6.90 6.13 4.38
N LEU A 261 7.65 5.15 4.87
CA LEU A 261 7.46 4.49 6.17
C LEU A 261 8.56 4.90 7.15
N SER A 262 9.18 6.07 6.94
CA SER A 262 10.23 6.57 7.81
C SER A 262 9.66 6.98 9.18
N PRO A 263 10.38 6.75 10.30
CA PRO A 263 10.01 7.28 11.60
C PRO A 263 9.94 8.82 11.63
N ALA A 264 10.48 9.52 10.62
CA ALA A 264 10.29 10.96 10.45
C ALA A 264 8.81 11.36 10.26
N LEU A 265 7.96 10.44 9.77
CA LEU A 265 6.56 10.70 9.42
C LEU A 265 5.54 10.15 10.43
N PHE A 266 5.99 9.37 11.42
CA PHE A 266 5.11 8.72 12.39
C PHE A 266 5.54 9.03 13.83
N PRO A 267 4.60 9.12 14.80
CA PRO A 267 4.96 9.13 16.20
C PRO A 267 5.81 7.90 16.56
N ALA A 268 6.98 8.10 17.18
CA ALA A 268 7.98 7.04 17.40
C ALA A 268 7.41 5.78 18.08
N GLY A 269 6.49 5.95 19.04
CA GLY A 269 5.85 4.82 19.74
C GLY A 269 5.02 3.92 18.82
N ARG A 270 4.26 4.49 17.88
CA ARG A 270 3.47 3.72 16.91
C ARG A 270 4.36 3.05 15.86
N TYR A 271 5.43 3.72 15.46
CA TYR A 271 6.40 3.17 14.52
C TYR A 271 7.03 1.86 15.02
N LEU A 272 7.39 1.80 16.31
CA LEU A 272 7.99 0.59 16.90
C LEU A 272 7.11 -0.66 16.75
N PHE A 273 5.79 -0.51 16.85
CA PHE A 273 4.87 -1.64 16.64
C PHE A 273 4.77 -2.08 15.18
N HIS A 274 5.12 -1.20 14.23
CA HIS A 274 5.12 -1.49 12.79
C HIS A 274 6.42 -2.15 12.32
N VAL A 275 7.55 -1.90 12.99
CA VAL A 275 8.87 -2.42 12.62
C VAL A 275 8.88 -3.94 12.42
N PRO A 276 8.27 -4.78 13.29
CA PRO A 276 8.29 -6.22 13.07
C PRO A 276 7.59 -6.65 11.77
N THR A 277 6.45 -6.04 11.44
CA THR A 277 5.77 -6.26 10.15
C THR A 277 6.71 -5.91 9.00
N LEU A 278 7.30 -4.71 9.03
CA LEU A 278 8.21 -4.26 7.98
C LEU A 278 9.35 -5.24 7.76
N LEU A 279 10.01 -5.68 8.83
CA LEU A 279 11.11 -6.63 8.74
C LEU A 279 10.65 -7.97 8.16
N ILE A 280 9.51 -8.49 8.60
CA ILE A 280 9.00 -9.78 8.14
C ILE A 280 8.59 -9.73 6.66
N GLU A 281 7.85 -8.70 6.25
CA GLU A 281 7.37 -8.56 4.88
C GLU A 281 8.49 -8.26 3.89
N LEU A 282 9.38 -7.33 4.24
CA LEU A 282 10.56 -7.07 3.43
C LEU A 282 11.40 -8.35 3.32
N GLN A 283 11.61 -9.09 4.40
CA GLN A 283 12.35 -10.35 4.33
C GLN A 283 11.77 -11.34 3.32
N ALA A 284 10.44 -11.41 3.17
CA ALA A 284 9.80 -12.23 2.15
C ALA A 284 10.20 -11.80 0.72
N TYR A 285 10.22 -10.50 0.44
CA TYR A 285 10.64 -9.98 -0.87
C TYR A 285 12.13 -10.17 -1.13
N ILE A 286 12.99 -10.01 -0.10
CA ILE A 286 14.41 -10.34 -0.19
C ILE A 286 14.61 -11.81 -0.55
N LEU A 287 13.89 -12.74 0.09
CA LEU A 287 14.01 -14.17 -0.17
C LEU A 287 13.73 -14.51 -1.64
N VAL A 288 12.66 -13.95 -2.22
CA VAL A 288 12.31 -14.21 -3.62
C VAL A 288 13.28 -13.51 -4.58
N THR A 289 13.74 -12.30 -4.27
CA THR A 289 14.80 -11.63 -5.04
C THR A 289 16.08 -12.48 -5.05
N PHE A 290 16.45 -13.03 -3.90
CA PHE A 290 17.54 -13.98 -3.76
C PHE A 290 17.32 -15.24 -4.62
N GLY A 291 16.13 -15.83 -4.61
CA GLY A 291 15.80 -16.96 -5.48
C GLY A 291 15.97 -16.65 -6.97
N GLY A 292 15.61 -15.44 -7.41
CA GLY A 292 15.86 -14.95 -8.77
C GLY A 292 17.33 -14.84 -9.12
N MET A 293 18.15 -14.35 -8.18
CA MET A 293 19.61 -14.27 -8.37
C MET A 293 20.28 -15.66 -8.35
N VAL A 294 19.76 -16.60 -7.57
CA VAL A 294 20.18 -18.00 -7.62
C VAL A 294 19.80 -18.64 -8.96
N LEU A 295 18.61 -18.31 -9.50
CA LEU A 295 18.21 -18.75 -10.85
C LEU A 295 19.22 -18.27 -11.88
N LEU A 296 19.58 -16.98 -11.88
CA LEU A 296 20.64 -16.44 -12.73
C LEU A 296 21.96 -17.20 -12.55
N SER A 297 22.40 -17.40 -11.30
CA SER A 297 23.65 -18.11 -11.01
C SER A 297 23.64 -19.54 -11.58
N LYS A 298 22.53 -20.27 -11.45
CA LYS A 298 22.41 -21.65 -11.95
C LYS A 298 22.42 -21.71 -13.48
N VAL A 299 21.77 -20.75 -14.14
CA VAL A 299 21.82 -20.61 -15.61
C VAL A 299 23.24 -20.33 -16.08
N LEU A 300 23.95 -19.38 -15.44
CA LEU A 300 25.33 -19.06 -15.78
C LEU A 300 26.31 -20.22 -15.53
N ARG A 301 26.05 -21.06 -14.52
CA ARG A 301 26.79 -22.28 -14.23
C ARG A 301 26.41 -23.48 -15.10
N ARG A 302 25.50 -23.30 -16.07
CA ARG A 302 25.00 -24.35 -16.96
C ARG A 302 24.26 -25.49 -16.23
N GLU A 303 23.72 -25.23 -15.04
CA GLU A 303 22.86 -26.18 -14.30
C GLU A 303 21.41 -26.19 -14.84
N GLY A 304 21.09 -25.26 -15.75
CA GLY A 304 19.81 -25.18 -16.44
C GLY A 304 18.76 -24.31 -15.73
N TYR A 305 17.82 -23.78 -16.51
CA TYR A 305 16.76 -22.89 -16.02
C TYR A 305 15.83 -23.61 -15.02
N GLY A 306 15.53 -24.90 -15.24
CA GLY A 306 14.65 -25.67 -14.35
C GLY A 306 15.19 -25.78 -12.91
N ALA A 307 16.50 -25.96 -12.75
CA ALA A 307 17.14 -25.97 -11.44
C ALA A 307 17.05 -24.59 -10.75
N GLY A 308 17.20 -23.51 -11.53
CA GLY A 308 16.99 -22.14 -11.06
C GLY A 308 15.54 -21.83 -10.69
N PHE A 309 14.59 -22.27 -11.50
CA PHE A 309 13.16 -22.12 -11.26
C PHE A 309 12.73 -22.83 -9.96
N ARG A 310 13.24 -24.05 -9.72
CA ARG A 310 13.02 -24.75 -8.44
C ARG A 310 13.53 -23.91 -7.27
N ALA A 311 14.72 -23.32 -7.40
CA ALA A 311 15.30 -22.46 -6.37
C ALA A 311 14.39 -21.26 -6.07
N LEU A 312 13.89 -20.58 -7.11
CA LEU A 312 12.92 -19.49 -6.98
C LEU A 312 11.63 -19.95 -6.31
N ALA A 313 11.04 -21.08 -6.74
CA ALA A 313 9.81 -21.62 -6.15
C ALA A 313 9.97 -21.94 -4.65
N LEU A 314 11.11 -22.51 -4.24
CA LEU A 314 11.42 -22.74 -2.83
C LEU A 314 11.49 -21.42 -2.05
N THR A 315 12.10 -20.37 -2.60
CA THR A 315 12.16 -19.07 -1.93
C THR A 315 10.80 -18.34 -1.90
N VAL A 316 9.93 -18.55 -2.89
CA VAL A 316 8.53 -18.08 -2.86
C VAL A 316 7.78 -18.78 -1.75
N TYR A 317 7.96 -20.09 -1.58
CA TYR A 317 7.36 -20.85 -0.48
C TYR A 317 7.82 -20.33 0.89
N LEU A 318 9.11 -20.05 1.08
CA LEU A 318 9.61 -19.43 2.31
C LEU A 318 9.04 -18.02 2.51
N GLY A 319 9.06 -17.19 1.47
CA GLY A 319 8.53 -15.81 1.54
C GLY A 319 7.03 -15.78 1.86
N ALA A 320 6.25 -16.69 1.27
CA ALA A 320 4.82 -16.81 1.55
C ALA A 320 4.55 -17.13 3.03
N PHE A 321 5.36 -17.99 3.65
CA PHE A 321 5.27 -18.25 5.09
C PHE A 321 5.56 -16.98 5.92
N PHE A 322 6.59 -16.21 5.57
CA PHE A 322 6.87 -14.93 6.22
C PHE A 322 5.69 -13.97 6.10
N LEU A 323 5.05 -13.88 4.92
CA LEU A 323 3.86 -13.05 4.75
C LEU A 323 2.67 -13.51 5.58
N VAL A 324 2.48 -14.80 5.81
CA VAL A 324 1.44 -15.30 6.74
C VAL A 324 1.70 -14.77 8.14
N VAL A 325 2.93 -14.92 8.64
CA VAL A 325 3.32 -14.44 9.98
C VAL A 325 3.17 -12.92 10.08
N GLY A 326 3.64 -12.19 9.06
CA GLY A 326 3.53 -10.73 8.97
C GLY A 326 2.08 -10.28 9.00
N ALA A 327 1.20 -10.92 8.24
CA ALA A 327 -0.20 -10.55 8.15
C ALA A 327 -0.97 -10.72 9.47
N PHE A 328 -0.72 -11.79 10.22
CA PHE A 328 -1.33 -11.98 11.55
C PHE A 328 -0.80 -10.98 12.58
N TYR A 329 0.50 -10.70 12.56
CA TYR A 329 1.09 -9.72 13.46
C TYR A 329 0.60 -8.31 13.13
N GLU A 330 0.59 -7.92 11.85
CA GLU A 330 0.16 -6.60 11.41
C GLU A 330 -1.31 -6.38 11.72
N SER A 331 -2.19 -7.36 11.43
CA SER A 331 -3.61 -7.23 11.72
C SER A 331 -3.88 -6.99 13.20
N TYR A 332 -3.17 -7.71 14.07
CA TYR A 332 -3.23 -7.51 15.51
C TYR A 332 -2.72 -6.12 15.90
N SER A 333 -1.56 -5.70 15.38
CA SER A 333 -0.96 -4.40 15.70
C SER A 333 -1.84 -3.22 15.28
N LEU A 334 -2.44 -3.26 14.10
CA LEU A 334 -3.30 -2.21 13.57
C LEU A 334 -4.60 -2.06 14.37
N ILE A 335 -5.17 -3.17 14.83
CA ILE A 335 -6.45 -3.17 15.54
C ILE A 335 -6.27 -2.85 17.03
N TYR A 336 -5.22 -3.36 17.67
CA TYR A 336 -5.11 -3.31 19.14
C TYR A 336 -3.98 -2.41 19.65
N LEU A 337 -2.91 -2.18 18.89
CA LEU A 337 -1.70 -1.48 19.38
C LEU A 337 -1.53 -0.06 18.81
N MET A 338 -2.06 0.19 17.62
CA MET A 338 -1.90 1.46 16.91
C MET A 338 -3.13 2.37 16.94
N ARG A 339 -4.26 1.88 17.48
CA ARG A 339 -5.44 2.71 17.77
C ARG A 339 -5.11 3.67 18.91
#